data_AF-A0A498KHI7-F1
#
_entry.id   AF-A0A498KHI7-F1
#
_cell.length_a   1.000
_cell.length_b   1.000
_cell.length_c   1.000
_cell.angle_alpha   90.00
_cell.angle_beta   90.00
_cell.angle_gamma   90.00
#
_symmetry.space_group_name_H-M   'P 1'
#
loop_
_entity.id
_entity.type
_entity.pdbx_description
1 polymer ?
#
loop_
_entity_poly.entity_id
_entity_poly.type
_entity_poly.pdbx_seq_one_letter_code
_entity_poly.pdbx_strand_id
1 'polypeptide(L)'
;MLRWRCGLTRKDKIRNEWVGHVQRRPTDAPVRRCDYGTEWEKVLLLLLALRTWLLGGMALKLMNLAKKYNMAVVIFNQATTKHVEGSFHLSLALGDSWSHCCTNRVILHWNGDERNVYLDKSPSLRSASAPFSVTSEGIMNSASNHKRIKLT
;
A
#
# COMPACT_ATOMS: atom_id res chain seq x y z
N MET A 1 3.24 1.04 -1.62
CA MET A 1 1.99 0.63 -0.96
C MET A 1 0.86 0.75 -1.95
N LEU A 2 0.50 -0.38 -2.54
CA LEU A 2 -0.47 -0.43 -3.61
C LEU A 2 -1.87 -0.30 -3.02
N ARG A 3 -2.53 0.82 -3.27
CA ARG A 3 -3.99 0.89 -3.26
C ARG A 3 -4.48 0.21 -4.53
N TRP A 4 -4.55 -1.12 -4.55
CA TRP A 4 -5.30 -1.83 -5.57
C TRP A 4 -6.79 -1.53 -5.34
N ARG A 5 -7.31 -0.48 -5.97
CA ARG A 5 -8.75 -0.33 -6.17
C ARG A 5 -9.13 -1.17 -7.40
N CYS A 6 -9.42 -2.46 -7.22
CA CYS A 6 -10.28 -3.21 -8.12
C CYS A 6 -11.63 -2.48 -8.17
N GLY A 7 -11.94 -1.87 -9.30
CA GLY A 7 -13.12 -1.04 -9.46
C GLY A 7 -12.99 -0.26 -10.76
N LEU A 8 -13.26 -0.98 -11.86
CA LEU A 8 -13.37 -0.50 -13.24
C LEU A 8 -12.20 0.36 -13.77
N THR A 9 -11.33 -0.26 -14.57
CA THR A 9 -10.67 0.42 -15.70
C THR A 9 -11.75 0.86 -16.70
N ARG A 10 -12.43 1.97 -16.43
CA ARG A 10 -13.47 2.52 -17.30
C ARG A 10 -12.83 3.26 -18.48
N LYS A 11 -12.07 2.54 -19.32
CA LYS A 11 -11.86 2.83 -20.77
C LYS A 11 -10.84 1.94 -21.51
N ASP A 12 -10.15 1.03 -20.83
CA ASP A 12 -9.23 0.11 -21.51
C ASP A 12 -9.86 -1.28 -21.54
N LYS A 13 -10.32 -1.72 -22.72
CA LYS A 13 -10.91 -3.04 -23.00
C LYS A 13 -9.88 -4.19 -22.90
N ILE A 14 -9.02 -4.18 -21.88
CA ILE A 14 -8.14 -5.29 -21.54
C ILE A 14 -8.92 -6.17 -20.56
N ARG A 15 -9.31 -7.35 -21.02
CA ARG A 15 -10.17 -8.26 -20.28
C ARG A 15 -9.41 -8.89 -19.11
N ASN A 16 -9.62 -8.34 -17.90
CA ASN A 16 -9.21 -8.98 -16.65
C ASN A 16 -10.29 -9.99 -16.22
N GLU A 17 -10.45 -11.07 -16.98
CA GLU A 17 -11.57 -12.03 -16.84
C GLU A 17 -11.59 -12.78 -15.49
N TRP A 18 -10.53 -12.69 -14.68
CA TRP A 18 -10.41 -13.44 -13.42
C TRP A 18 -10.41 -12.60 -12.13
N VAL A 19 -10.58 -11.27 -12.21
CA VAL A 19 -10.65 -10.39 -11.02
C VAL A 19 -12.08 -9.88 -10.76
N GLY A 20 -13.09 -10.57 -11.30
CA GLY A 20 -14.50 -10.16 -11.29
C GLY A 20 -15.34 -10.58 -10.07
N HIS A 21 -14.84 -11.44 -9.18
CA HIS A 21 -15.65 -12.02 -8.09
C HIS A 21 -15.23 -11.63 -6.67
N VAL A 22 -14.83 -10.37 -6.45
CA VAL A 22 -14.80 -9.80 -5.09
C VAL A 22 -15.56 -8.48 -5.09
N GLN A 23 -16.88 -8.59 -4.98
CA GLN A 23 -17.77 -7.46 -4.72
C GLN A 23 -17.33 -6.81 -3.40
N ARG A 24 -16.80 -5.60 -3.48
CA ARG A 24 -16.41 -4.85 -2.28
C ARG A 24 -17.65 -4.44 -1.52
N ARG A 25 -17.63 -4.62 -0.20
CA ARG A 25 -18.68 -4.09 0.66
C ARG A 25 -18.71 -2.57 0.55
N PRO A 26 -19.90 -1.97 0.44
CA PRO A 26 -20.08 -0.52 0.58
C PRO A 26 -19.43 -0.01 1.88
N THR A 27 -18.94 1.23 1.89
CA THR A 27 -18.35 1.85 3.09
C THR A 27 -19.34 1.98 4.25
N ASP A 28 -20.63 1.86 3.99
CA ASP A 28 -21.74 1.85 4.94
C ASP A 28 -22.16 0.43 5.37
N ALA A 29 -21.48 -0.62 4.88
CA ALA A 29 -21.81 -1.99 5.24
C ALA A 29 -21.56 -2.26 6.73
N PRO A 30 -22.47 -2.98 7.41
CA PRO A 30 -22.32 -3.28 8.83
C PRO A 30 -21.03 -4.07 9.09
N VAL A 31 -20.14 -3.48 9.88
CA VAL A 31 -18.93 -4.14 10.37
C VAL A 31 -19.34 -5.04 11.53
N ARG A 32 -19.23 -6.35 11.35
CA ARG A 32 -19.40 -7.29 12.47
C ARG A 32 -18.21 -7.11 13.41
N ARG A 33 -18.45 -6.63 14.63
CA ARG A 33 -17.48 -6.79 15.72
C ARG A 33 -17.46 -8.28 16.07
N CYS A 34 -16.29 -8.87 16.05
CA CYS A 34 -16.11 -10.17 16.66
C CYS A 34 -15.73 -9.92 18.12
N ASP A 35 -16.69 -10.10 19.01
CA ASP A 35 -16.46 -10.04 20.45
C ASP A 35 -15.91 -11.40 20.89
N TYR A 36 -14.59 -11.50 21.03
CA TYR A 36 -13.93 -12.77 21.31
C TYR A 36 -13.88 -13.13 22.80
N GLY A 37 -14.26 -12.25 23.74
CA GLY A 37 -14.12 -12.52 25.17
C GLY A 37 -12.66 -12.46 25.66
N THR A 38 -12.47 -12.29 26.97
CA THR A 38 -11.17 -11.90 27.57
C THR A 38 -10.05 -12.95 27.45
N GLU A 39 -10.40 -14.23 27.31
CA GLU A 39 -9.42 -15.31 27.12
C GLU A 39 -8.82 -15.27 25.71
N TRP A 40 -9.68 -15.09 24.71
CA TRP A 40 -9.26 -15.00 23.31
C TRP A 40 -8.57 -13.67 22.99
N GLU A 41 -8.84 -12.60 23.72
CA GLU A 41 -8.06 -11.34 23.63
C GLU A 41 -6.58 -11.57 23.93
N LYS A 42 -6.26 -12.36 24.96
CA LYS A 42 -4.87 -12.69 25.30
C LYS A 42 -4.20 -13.51 24.19
N VAL A 43 -4.91 -14.51 23.65
CA VAL A 43 -4.42 -15.33 22.53
C VAL A 43 -4.21 -14.45 21.29
N LEU A 44 -5.15 -13.56 20.98
CA LEU A 44 -5.04 -12.63 19.86
C LEU A 44 -3.83 -11.69 20.02
N LEU A 45 -3.61 -11.14 21.22
CA LEU A 45 -2.44 -10.31 21.50
C LEU A 45 -1.13 -11.08 21.31
N LEU A 46 -1.05 -12.32 21.79
CA LEU A 46 0.13 -13.17 21.60
C LEU A 46 0.38 -13.49 20.12
N LEU A 47 -0.67 -13.81 19.36
CA LEU A 47 -0.56 -14.06 17.92
C LEU A 47 -0.11 -12.81 17.15
N LEU A 48 -0.64 -11.64 17.52
CA LEU A 48 -0.22 -10.35 16.92
C LEU A 48 1.24 -10.01 17.27
N ALA A 49 1.67 -10.29 18.49
CA ALA A 49 3.06 -10.11 18.91
C ALA A 49 4.00 -11.05 18.14
N LEU A 50 3.66 -12.34 18.05
CA LEU A 50 4.43 -13.32 17.28
C LEU A 50 4.54 -12.92 15.80
N ARG A 51 3.43 -12.49 15.19
CA ARG A 51 3.42 -11.98 13.82
C ARG A 51 4.39 -10.81 13.66
N THR A 52 4.36 -9.86 14.58
CA THR A 52 5.23 -8.67 14.53
C THR A 52 6.70 -9.05 14.66
N TRP A 53 7.01 -10.02 15.53
CA TRP A 53 8.37 -10.51 15.71
C TRP A 53 8.91 -11.24 14.48
N LEU A 54 8.13 -12.16 13.91
CA LEU A 54 8.50 -12.87 12.68
C LEU A 54 8.72 -11.91 11.50
N LEU A 55 7.83 -10.92 11.35
CA LEU A 55 7.99 -9.85 10.38
C LEU A 55 9.30 -9.09 10.65
N GLY A 56 9.57 -8.65 11.88
CA GLY A 56 10.83 -7.97 12.22
C GLY A 56 12.07 -8.79 11.84
N GLY A 57 12.06 -10.10 12.11
CA GLY A 57 13.13 -11.01 11.71
C GLY A 57 13.33 -11.09 10.19
N MET A 58 12.24 -11.12 9.41
CA MET A 58 12.33 -11.11 7.94
C MET A 58 12.89 -9.79 7.41
N ALA A 59 12.47 -8.65 7.98
CA ALA A 59 13.01 -7.34 7.58
C ALA A 59 14.52 -7.26 7.79
N LEU A 60 15.01 -7.74 8.94
CA LEU A 60 16.44 -7.75 9.22
C LEU A 60 17.23 -8.64 8.25
N LYS A 61 16.71 -9.83 7.93
CA LYS A 61 17.32 -10.72 6.94
C LYS A 61 17.42 -10.07 5.57
N LEU A 62 16.34 -9.44 5.09
CA LEU A 62 16.33 -8.71 3.82
C LEU A 62 17.32 -7.54 3.81
N MET A 63 17.43 -6.80 4.93
CA MET A 63 18.39 -5.71 5.06
C MET A 63 19.84 -6.21 5.02
N ASN A 64 20.13 -7.33 5.69
CA ASN A 64 21.46 -7.93 5.68
C ASN A 64 21.84 -8.41 4.27
N LEU A 65 20.90 -9.01 3.53
CA LEU A 65 21.11 -9.40 2.14
C LEU A 65 21.37 -8.18 1.25
N ALA A 66 20.57 -7.12 1.40
CA ALA A 66 20.74 -5.86 0.66
C ALA A 66 22.14 -5.27 0.86
N LYS A 67 22.63 -5.23 2.12
CA LYS A 67 23.97 -4.74 2.45
C LYS A 67 25.08 -5.66 1.94
N LYS A 68 24.94 -6.97 2.12
CA LYS A 68 25.96 -7.96 1.75
C LYS A 68 26.20 -8.00 0.24
N TYR A 69 25.13 -7.92 -0.56
CA TYR A 69 25.18 -8.03 -2.02
C TYR A 69 25.03 -6.69 -2.74
N ASN A 70 25.00 -5.58 -2.02
CA ASN A 70 24.74 -4.24 -2.56
C ASN A 70 23.52 -4.20 -3.51
N MET A 71 22.41 -4.79 -3.07
CA MET A 71 21.20 -5.00 -3.87
C MET A 71 20.06 -4.12 -3.38
N ALA A 72 19.31 -3.54 -4.32
CA ALA A 72 18.06 -2.85 -4.01
C ALA A 72 16.96 -3.88 -3.67
N VAL A 73 16.34 -3.72 -2.49
CA VAL A 73 15.20 -4.55 -2.07
C VAL A 73 13.93 -3.71 -2.09
N VAL A 74 12.95 -4.14 -2.88
CA VAL A 74 11.63 -3.51 -2.99
C VAL A 74 10.57 -4.45 -2.44
N ILE A 75 9.73 -3.93 -1.55
CA ILE A 75 8.69 -4.71 -0.88
C ILE A 75 7.34 -4.06 -1.16
N PHE A 76 6.34 -4.89 -1.45
CA PHE A 76 4.96 -4.47 -1.58
C PHE A 76 4.17 -4.84 -0.33
N ASN A 77 3.41 -3.87 0.17
CA ASN A 77 2.46 -4.06 1.26
C ASN A 77 1.08 -3.60 0.80
N GLN A 78 0.08 -4.41 1.12
CA GLN A 78 -1.32 -4.10 0.87
C GLN A 78 -1.83 -3.10 1.91
N ALA A 79 -2.74 -2.22 1.48
CA ALA A 79 -3.50 -1.36 2.39
C ALA A 79 -4.86 -2.01 2.69
N THR A 80 -5.23 -2.04 3.97
CA THR A 80 -6.54 -2.46 4.49
C THR A 80 -7.28 -1.25 5.04
N THR A 81 -8.55 -1.41 5.41
CA THR A 81 -9.34 -0.37 6.06
C THR A 81 -9.57 -0.75 7.52
N LYS A 82 -9.18 0.15 8.43
CA LYS A 82 -9.49 0.06 9.86
C LYS A 82 -10.70 0.95 10.12
N HIS A 83 -11.72 0.38 10.75
CA HIS A 83 -12.87 1.15 11.23
C HIS A 83 -12.54 1.73 12.61
N VAL A 84 -12.65 3.04 12.75
CA VAL A 84 -12.43 3.77 14.00
C VAL A 84 -13.61 4.71 14.18
N GLU A 85 -14.38 4.55 15.27
CA GLU A 85 -15.41 5.53 15.69
C GLU A 85 -16.36 6.03 14.58
N GLY A 86 -16.80 5.14 13.67
CA GLY A 86 -17.74 5.48 12.60
C GLY A 86 -17.11 5.94 11.29
N SER A 87 -15.78 5.96 11.20
CA SER A 87 -15.03 6.26 9.98
C SER A 87 -14.13 5.10 9.54
N PHE A 88 -13.82 5.04 8.25
CA PHE A 88 -12.89 4.07 7.69
C PHE A 88 -11.58 4.76 7.33
N HIS A 89 -10.53 4.43 8.07
CA HIS A 89 -9.18 4.90 7.79
C HIS A 89 -8.37 3.81 7.09
N LEU A 90 -7.52 4.22 6.15
CA LEU A 90 -6.57 3.30 5.53
C LEU A 90 -5.50 2.92 6.57
N SER A 91 -5.25 1.62 6.70
CA SER A 91 -4.22 1.07 7.56
C SER A 91 -3.39 0.04 6.79
N LEU A 92 -2.20 -0.27 7.28
CA LEU A 92 -1.23 -1.09 6.59
C LEU A 92 -1.45 -2.53 7.00
N ALA A 93 -1.58 -3.46 6.05
CA ALA A 93 -1.98 -4.83 6.36
C ALA A 93 -1.05 -5.50 7.39
N LEU A 94 0.25 -5.24 7.26
CA LEU A 94 1.31 -5.77 8.13
C LEU A 94 1.59 -4.92 9.37
N GLY A 95 0.85 -3.83 9.57
CA GLY A 95 0.99 -2.92 10.70
C GLY A 95 2.11 -1.88 10.58
N ASP A 96 2.21 -1.04 11.60
CA ASP A 96 3.09 0.12 11.62
C ASP A 96 4.56 -0.28 11.83
N SER A 97 4.84 -1.23 12.72
CA SER A 97 6.21 -1.70 13.00
C SER A 97 6.94 -2.15 11.73
N TRP A 98 6.29 -2.97 10.89
CA TRP A 98 6.84 -3.39 9.60
C TRP A 98 7.08 -2.21 8.66
N SER A 99 6.19 -1.23 8.68
CA SER A 99 6.27 -0.04 7.82
C SER A 99 7.37 0.92 8.26
N HIS A 100 7.86 0.81 9.50
CA HIS A 100 9.05 1.53 9.97
C HIS A 100 10.36 0.84 9.58
N CYS A 101 10.33 -0.45 9.21
CA CYS A 101 11.53 -1.16 8.78
C CYS A 101 12.04 -0.73 7.40
N CYS A 102 11.20 -0.12 6.56
CA CYS A 102 11.62 0.43 5.26
C CYS A 102 12.19 1.85 5.39
N THR A 103 13.27 2.13 4.65
CA THR A 103 13.91 3.45 4.59
C THR A 103 13.12 4.44 3.75
N ASN A 104 12.66 3.99 2.58
CA ASN A 104 11.81 4.76 1.67
C ASN A 104 10.41 4.15 1.62
N ARG A 105 9.38 4.97 1.83
CA ARG A 105 7.97 4.58 1.80
C ARG A 105 7.24 5.34 0.70
N VAL A 106 6.79 4.59 -0.30
CA VAL A 106 6.02 5.11 -1.42
C VAL A 106 4.60 4.60 -1.33
N ILE A 107 3.63 5.49 -1.43
CA ILE A 107 2.18 5.22 -1.40
C ILE A 107 1.62 5.45 -2.80
N LEU A 108 0.95 4.45 -3.35
CA LEU A 108 0.31 4.55 -4.66
C LEU A 108 -1.19 4.67 -4.41
N HIS A 109 -1.80 5.75 -4.87
CA HIS A 109 -3.20 6.03 -4.67
C HIS A 109 -3.85 6.62 -5.93
N TRP A 110 -5.15 6.41 -6.05
CA TRP A 110 -5.96 7.14 -7.03
C TRP A 110 -6.25 8.54 -6.51
N ASN A 111 -6.13 9.54 -7.38
CA ASN A 111 -6.55 10.91 -7.16
C ASN A 111 -7.51 11.30 -8.30
N GLY A 112 -8.81 11.15 -8.07
CA GLY A 112 -9.80 11.18 -9.15
C GLY A 112 -9.55 10.05 -10.15
N ASP A 113 -9.39 10.41 -11.42
CA ASP A 113 -9.14 9.48 -12.53
C ASP A 113 -7.65 9.23 -12.80
N GLU A 114 -6.75 9.94 -12.11
CA GLU A 114 -5.29 9.78 -12.28
C GLU A 114 -4.69 8.91 -11.16
N ARG A 115 -3.66 8.14 -11.53
CA ARG A 115 -2.87 7.39 -10.55
C ARG A 115 -1.74 8.29 -10.07
N ASN A 116 -1.68 8.50 -8.75
CA ASN A 116 -0.64 9.28 -8.12
C ASN A 116 0.23 8.40 -7.23
N VAL A 117 1.51 8.71 -7.25
CA VAL A 117 2.48 8.22 -6.30
C VAL A 117 2.78 9.31 -5.30
N TYR A 118 2.86 8.97 -4.02
CA TYR A 118 3.22 9.86 -2.93
C TYR A 118 4.41 9.27 -2.20
N LEU A 119 5.51 10.01 -2.12
CA LEU A 119 6.63 9.69 -1.27
C LEU A 119 6.29 10.16 0.13
N ASP A 120 6.05 9.20 1.01
CA ASP A 120 5.61 9.50 2.37
C ASP A 120 6.81 9.68 3.32
N LYS A 121 7.75 8.73 3.29
CA LYS A 121 8.96 8.78 4.12
C LYS A 121 10.19 8.52 3.27
N SER A 122 11.20 9.38 3.42
CA SER A 122 12.54 9.16 2.90
C SER A 122 13.55 9.96 3.73
N PRO A 123 14.75 9.42 4.03
CA PRO A 123 15.80 10.17 4.69
C PRO A 123 16.48 11.21 3.77
N SER A 124 16.41 11.02 2.45
CA SER A 124 17.12 11.86 1.48
C SER A 124 16.22 12.79 0.68
N LEU A 125 14.90 12.52 0.65
CA LEU A 125 13.95 13.23 -0.20
C LEU A 125 12.77 13.76 0.63
N ARG A 126 12.28 14.94 0.25
CA ARG A 126 11.06 15.52 0.84
C ARG A 126 9.84 14.76 0.36
N SER A 127 8.81 14.70 1.20
CA SER A 127 7.53 14.14 0.82
C SER A 127 6.94 14.92 -0.37
N ALA A 128 6.56 14.20 -1.41
CA ALA A 128 6.11 14.77 -2.67
C ALA A 128 5.15 13.81 -3.37
N SER A 129 4.28 14.33 -4.23
CA SER A 129 3.41 13.50 -5.07
C SER A 129 3.71 13.73 -6.54
N ALA A 130 3.62 12.67 -7.35
CA ALA A 130 3.75 12.73 -8.79
C ALA A 130 2.69 11.83 -9.46
N PRO A 131 2.09 12.24 -10.57
CA PRO A 131 1.18 11.40 -11.33
C PRO A 131 1.96 10.39 -12.20
N PHE A 132 1.37 9.22 -12.43
CA PHE A 132 1.92 8.19 -13.31
C PHE A 132 0.81 7.50 -14.12
N SER A 133 1.19 6.93 -15.27
CA SER A 133 0.30 6.11 -16.09
C SER A 133 0.83 4.69 -16.18
N VAL A 134 -0.06 3.71 -16.34
CA VAL A 134 0.30 2.31 -16.56
C VAL A 134 -0.19 1.90 -17.93
N THR A 135 0.75 1.63 -18.82
CA THR A 135 0.53 1.21 -20.21
C THR A 135 0.88 -0.27 -20.35
N SER A 136 0.61 -0.85 -21.52
CA SER A 136 1.08 -2.21 -21.85
C SER A 136 2.62 -2.34 -21.83
N GLU A 137 3.33 -1.23 -21.99
CA GLU A 137 4.80 -1.17 -21.94
C GLU A 137 5.34 -0.94 -20.52
N GLY A 138 4.46 -0.69 -19.54
CA GLY A 138 4.83 -0.51 -18.13
C GLY A 138 4.43 0.85 -17.55
N ILE A 139 5.13 1.24 -16.48
CA ILE A 139 4.86 2.47 -15.74
C ILE A 139 5.57 3.65 -16.41
N MET A 140 4.79 4.64 -16.82
CA MET A 140 5.23 5.82 -17.54
C MET A 140 4.88 7.08 -16.75
N ASN A 141 5.55 8.19 -17.07
CA ASN A 141 5.12 9.49 -16.55
C ASN A 141 3.69 9.79 -17.03
N SER A 142 2.85 10.35 -16.17
CA SER A 142 1.57 10.86 -16.64
C SER A 142 1.85 12.03 -17.57
N ALA A 143 1.43 11.95 -18.83
CA ALA A 143 1.56 13.03 -19.78
C ALA A 143 0.57 14.16 -19.39
N SER A 144 0.84 14.87 -18.30
CA SER A 144 0.21 16.17 -18.12
C SER A 144 0.78 17.08 -19.20
N ASN A 145 -0.12 17.67 -19.99
CA ASN A 145 0.19 18.65 -21.03
C ASN A 145 0.75 19.94 -20.42
N HIS A 146 1.86 19.88 -19.69
CA HIS A 146 2.54 21.06 -19.17
C HIS A 146 3.87 21.10 -19.88
N LYS A 147 3.90 21.87 -20.97
CA LYS A 147 5.10 22.17 -21.74
C LYS A 147 6.21 22.49 -20.75
N ARG A 148 7.22 21.62 -20.69
CA ARG A 148 8.46 21.85 -19.97
C ARG A 148 9.08 23.12 -20.56
N ILE A 149 8.88 24.27 -19.92
CA ILE A 149 9.56 25.51 -20.31
C ILE A 149 11.03 25.24 -20.01
N LYS A 150 11.83 25.10 -21.08
CA LYS A 150 13.28 25.13 -20.99
C LYS A 150 13.64 26.52 -20.47
N LEU A 151 14.18 26.61 -19.27
CA LEU A 151 14.99 27.76 -18.89
C LEU A 151 16.29 27.65 -19.70
N THR A 152 16.39 28.49 -20.72
CA THR A 152 17.65 28.84 -21.40
C THR A 152 18.47 29.77 -20.53
#